data_AF-A0A925HUQ7-F1
#
_entry.id   AF-A0A925HUQ7-F1
#
_cell.length_a   1.000
_cell.length_b   1.000
_cell.length_c   1.000
_cell.angle_alpha   90.00
_cell.angle_beta   90.00
_cell.angle_gamma   90.00
#
_symmetry.space_group_name_H-M   'P 1'
#
loop_
_entity.id
_entity.type
_entity.pdbx_description
1 polymer ?
#
loop_
_entity_poly.entity_id
_entity_poly.type
_entity_poly.pdbx_seq_one_letter_code
_entity_poly.pdbx_strand_id
1 'polypeptide(L)'
;MSRILLILFFLASACESNRPPNKTFDQPFDPQIIAKLPIYDSLTRTLIEYYPFIQQPDEQETYSMYRFSTDSAVFFGRLGPERSAKVRQYIQQLGKGFIRGCQIYKDSTVKIFIRDFYSGELNMDVGERLSYFPNPGTMTRRKAPNKDTVLTKNWLYWISLDDAEIF
;
A
#
# COMPACT_ATOMS: atom_id res chain seq x y z
N MET A 1 7.05 -54.11 32.50
CA MET A 1 7.05 -52.67 32.86
C MET A 1 8.26 -52.00 32.22
N SER A 2 8.11 -51.41 31.03
CA SER A 2 9.02 -50.43 30.42
C SER A 2 8.74 -50.35 28.93
N ARG A 3 8.93 -49.17 28.34
CA ARG A 3 8.99 -48.85 26.89
C ARG A 3 7.76 -48.25 26.18
N ILE A 4 6.78 -47.70 26.89
CA ILE A 4 5.73 -46.88 26.25
C ILE A 4 5.61 -45.55 27.01
N LEU A 5 6.67 -44.74 27.03
CA LEU A 5 6.59 -43.38 27.60
C LEU A 5 7.54 -42.37 26.95
N LEU A 6 8.04 -42.65 25.75
CA LEU A 6 9.07 -41.83 25.08
C LEU A 6 8.63 -41.20 23.75
N ILE A 7 7.41 -41.46 23.28
CA ILE A 7 6.93 -40.97 21.98
C ILE A 7 6.11 -39.68 22.09
N LEU A 8 5.66 -39.29 23.28
CA LEU A 8 4.85 -38.07 23.48
C LEU A 8 5.65 -36.77 23.61
N PHE A 9 6.99 -36.82 23.66
CA PHE A 9 7.81 -35.61 23.79
C PHE A 9 8.24 -34.97 22.45
N PHE A 10 8.03 -35.66 21.31
CA PHE A 10 8.44 -35.14 19.99
C PHE A 10 7.33 -34.40 19.22
N LEU A 11 6.10 -34.34 19.76
CA LEU A 11 5.01 -33.55 19.16
C LEU A 11 4.89 -32.13 19.76
N ALA A 12 5.74 -31.78 20.73
CA ALA A 12 5.80 -30.44 21.32
C ALA A 12 6.87 -29.54 20.68
N SER A 13 7.49 -29.96 19.56
CA SER A 13 8.14 -29.01 18.64
C SER A 13 7.05 -28.26 17.90
N ALA A 14 6.31 -27.43 18.64
CA ALA A 14 5.65 -26.28 18.08
C ALA A 14 6.71 -25.57 17.23
N CYS A 15 6.42 -25.41 15.95
CA CYS A 15 7.08 -24.41 15.14
C CYS A 15 6.88 -23.08 15.87
N GLU A 16 7.81 -22.71 16.74
CA GLU A 16 8.03 -21.32 17.10
C GLU A 16 8.36 -20.65 15.76
N SER A 17 7.36 -19.96 15.20
CA SER A 17 7.65 -19.05 14.11
C SER A 17 8.71 -18.10 14.67
N ASN A 18 9.91 -18.09 14.08
CA ASN A 18 11.00 -17.15 14.37
C ASN A 18 10.61 -15.69 14.04
N ARG A 19 9.31 -15.34 14.08
CA ARG A 19 8.85 -13.97 13.95
C ARG A 19 9.41 -13.20 15.13
N PRO A 20 10.27 -12.20 14.90
CA PRO A 20 10.80 -11.40 15.97
C PRO A 20 9.62 -10.86 16.79
N PRO A 21 9.71 -10.90 18.14
CA PRO A 21 8.63 -10.46 19.00
C PRO A 21 8.24 -9.03 18.63
N ASN A 22 6.97 -8.82 18.23
CA ASN A 22 6.28 -7.55 17.98
C ASN A 22 7.20 -6.31 18.01
N LYS A 23 8.14 -6.20 17.06
CA LYS A 23 8.96 -4.99 16.97
C LYS A 23 8.02 -3.88 16.53
N THR A 24 7.65 -3.02 17.46
CA THR A 24 6.80 -1.87 17.20
C THR A 24 7.61 -0.86 16.41
N PHE A 25 7.18 -0.56 15.19
CA PHE A 25 7.78 0.50 14.39
C PHE A 25 7.36 1.86 14.93
N ASP A 26 8.26 2.46 15.72
CA ASP A 26 7.99 3.72 16.42
C ASP A 26 8.42 4.97 15.65
N GLN A 27 8.86 4.82 14.40
CA GLN A 27 9.19 5.97 13.56
C GLN A 27 7.95 6.87 13.38
N PRO A 28 8.10 8.20 13.47
CA PRO A 28 7.02 9.12 13.16
C PRO A 28 6.67 9.08 11.67
N PHE A 29 5.43 9.39 11.35
CA PHE A 29 4.99 9.61 9.97
C PHE A 29 5.72 10.81 9.37
N ASP A 30 6.13 10.70 8.10
CA ASP A 30 6.90 11.75 7.43
C ASP A 30 6.02 13.02 7.25
N PRO A 31 6.39 14.16 7.87
CA PRO A 31 5.60 15.38 7.76
C PRO A 31 5.57 15.93 6.33
N GLN A 32 6.53 15.59 5.47
CA GLN A 32 6.55 16.04 4.08
C GLN A 32 5.48 15.33 3.24
N ILE A 33 5.16 14.07 3.56
CA ILE A 33 4.05 13.34 2.93
C ILE A 33 2.72 14.03 3.30
N ILE A 34 2.56 14.38 4.57
CA ILE A 34 1.35 15.07 5.08
C ILE A 34 1.21 16.46 4.43
N ALA A 35 2.31 17.21 4.32
CA ALA A 35 2.30 18.53 3.68
C ALA A 35 1.90 18.49 2.19
N LYS A 36 2.10 17.34 1.52
CA LYS A 36 1.73 17.12 0.11
C LYS A 36 0.30 16.61 -0.08
N LEU A 37 -0.49 16.43 0.99
CA LEU A 37 -1.86 15.92 0.92
C LEU A 37 -2.76 16.63 -0.12
N PRO A 38 -2.71 17.98 -0.30
CA PRO A 38 -3.50 18.65 -1.34
C PRO A 38 -3.16 18.20 -2.78
N ILE A 39 -1.91 17.81 -3.03
CA ILE A 39 -1.48 17.30 -4.33
C ILE A 39 -1.99 15.86 -4.52
N TYR A 40 -1.92 15.04 -3.47
CA TYR A 40 -2.51 13.69 -3.50
C TYR A 40 -4.03 13.73 -3.69
N ASP A 41 -4.73 14.68 -3.07
CA ASP A 41 -6.17 14.92 -3.30
C ASP A 41 -6.46 15.20 -4.77
N SER A 42 -5.68 16.13 -5.36
CA SER A 42 -5.85 16.53 -6.76
C SER A 42 -5.55 15.39 -7.72
N LEU A 43 -4.51 14.61 -7.44
CA LEU A 43 -4.17 13.40 -8.18
C LEU A 43 -5.29 12.37 -8.09
N THR A 44 -5.73 12.01 -6.89
CA THR A 44 -6.76 10.99 -6.67
C THR A 44 -8.09 11.37 -7.33
N ARG A 45 -8.52 12.63 -7.19
CA ARG A 45 -9.73 13.11 -7.88
C ARG A 45 -9.61 12.96 -9.39
N THR A 46 -8.46 13.32 -9.95
CA THR A 46 -8.17 13.20 -11.39
C THR A 46 -8.17 11.72 -11.83
N LEU A 47 -7.58 10.83 -11.04
CA LEU A 47 -7.58 9.39 -11.31
C LEU A 47 -9.00 8.80 -11.27
N ILE A 48 -9.81 9.20 -10.29
CA ILE A 48 -11.20 8.76 -10.15
C ILE A 48 -12.08 9.33 -11.27
N GLU A 49 -11.91 10.60 -11.64
CA GLU A 49 -12.61 11.22 -12.77
C GLU A 49 -12.34 10.47 -14.08
N TYR A 50 -11.11 9.94 -14.24
CA TYR A 50 -10.71 9.18 -15.42
C TYR A 50 -10.93 7.67 -15.29
N TYR A 51 -11.42 7.22 -14.13
CA TYR A 51 -11.73 5.82 -13.83
C TYR A 51 -12.82 5.18 -14.73
N PRO A 52 -13.83 5.89 -15.27
CA PRO A 52 -14.83 5.27 -16.16
C PRO A 52 -14.21 4.57 -17.38
N PHE A 53 -13.06 5.06 -17.87
CA PHE A 53 -12.35 4.48 -19.01
C PHE A 53 -11.49 3.26 -18.64
N ILE A 54 -11.11 3.14 -17.36
CA ILE A 54 -10.39 1.99 -16.81
C ILE A 54 -11.36 0.85 -16.46
N GLN A 55 -12.66 1.16 -16.32
CA GLN A 55 -13.72 0.20 -16.04
C GLN A 55 -14.26 -0.55 -17.26
N GLN A 56 -13.80 -0.28 -18.48
CA GLN A 56 -14.15 -1.18 -19.58
C GLN A 56 -13.51 -2.53 -19.26
N PRO A 57 -14.32 -3.58 -19.00
CA PRO A 57 -13.76 -4.89 -18.76
C PRO A 57 -13.01 -5.25 -20.03
N ASP A 58 -11.69 -5.36 -19.94
CA ASP A 58 -11.03 -6.32 -20.80
C ASP A 58 -11.71 -7.65 -20.43
N GLU A 59 -12.38 -8.31 -21.38
CA GLU A 59 -13.16 -9.53 -21.11
C GLU A 59 -12.30 -10.64 -20.47
N GLN A 60 -10.98 -10.43 -20.39
CA GLN A 60 -9.97 -11.27 -19.78
C GLN A 60 -9.48 -10.81 -18.39
N GLU A 61 -9.82 -9.61 -17.90
CA GLU A 61 -9.32 -9.08 -16.63
C GLU A 61 -10.34 -9.26 -15.48
N THR A 62 -10.20 -10.35 -14.74
CA THR A 62 -10.96 -10.68 -13.52
C THR A 62 -10.65 -9.76 -12.31
N TYR A 63 -9.90 -8.68 -12.50
CA TYR A 63 -9.31 -7.94 -11.39
C TYR A 63 -10.28 -6.92 -10.78
N SER A 64 -10.32 -6.89 -9.44
CA SER A 64 -11.07 -5.91 -8.65
C SER A 64 -10.37 -4.55 -8.54
N MET A 65 -9.24 -4.39 -9.24
CA MET A 65 -8.32 -3.26 -9.09
C MET A 65 -7.44 -3.05 -10.33
N TYR A 66 -7.15 -1.79 -10.63
CA TYR A 66 -6.14 -1.38 -11.62
C TYR A 66 -4.86 -0.94 -10.92
N ARG A 67 -3.69 -1.37 -11.41
CA ARG A 67 -2.37 -1.04 -10.83
C ARG A 67 -1.48 -0.39 -11.88
N PHE A 68 -0.81 0.70 -11.53
CA PHE A 68 0.22 1.28 -12.39
C PHE A 68 1.41 1.85 -11.59
N SER A 69 2.56 1.90 -12.26
CA SER A 69 3.75 2.63 -11.85
C SER A 69 3.82 4.00 -12.55
N THR A 70 4.51 4.95 -11.93
CA THR A 70 4.63 6.34 -12.43
C THR A 70 5.34 6.49 -13.77
N ASP A 71 5.97 5.42 -14.27
CA ASP A 71 6.65 5.30 -15.56
C ASP A 71 5.91 4.42 -16.57
N SER A 72 4.74 3.86 -16.22
CA SER A 72 4.00 2.92 -17.08
C SER A 72 3.49 3.56 -18.36
N ALA A 73 4.17 3.30 -19.48
CA ALA A 73 3.75 3.76 -20.81
C ALA A 73 2.35 3.28 -21.18
N VAL A 74 1.99 2.05 -20.78
CA VAL A 74 0.65 1.47 -21.03
C VAL A 74 -0.44 2.27 -20.34
N PHE A 75 -0.25 2.61 -19.06
CA PHE A 75 -1.21 3.41 -18.31
C PHE A 75 -1.44 4.79 -18.94
N PHE A 76 -0.35 5.51 -19.21
CA PHE A 76 -0.45 6.84 -19.82
C PHE A 76 -0.95 6.80 -21.28
N GLY A 77 -0.68 5.70 -22.01
CA GLY A 77 -1.26 5.47 -23.33
C GLY A 77 -2.79 5.38 -23.25
N ARG A 78 -3.33 4.59 -22.32
CA ARG A 78 -4.78 4.40 -22.13
C ARG A 78 -5.52 5.67 -21.69
N LEU A 79 -4.87 6.54 -20.93
CA LEU A 79 -5.47 7.82 -20.51
C LEU A 79 -5.63 8.81 -21.66
N GLY A 80 -4.84 8.70 -22.72
CA GLY A 80 -4.74 9.73 -23.76
C GLY A 80 -3.89 10.95 -23.32
N PRO A 81 -3.49 11.81 -24.27
CA PRO A 81 -2.43 12.80 -24.07
C PRO A 81 -2.76 13.85 -23.01
N GLU A 82 -3.97 14.43 -23.06
CA GLU A 82 -4.39 15.49 -22.14
C GLU A 82 -4.43 15.00 -20.68
N ARG A 83 -5.11 13.86 -20.44
CA ARG A 83 -5.26 13.27 -19.11
C ARG A 83 -3.91 12.82 -18.55
N SER A 84 -3.08 12.23 -19.40
CA SER A 84 -1.71 11.86 -19.05
C SER A 84 -0.86 13.04 -18.65
N ALA A 85 -0.95 14.17 -19.36
CA ALA A 85 -0.22 15.38 -19.01
C ALA A 85 -0.61 15.87 -17.61
N LYS A 86 -1.91 15.89 -17.30
CA LYS A 86 -2.42 16.30 -15.98
C LYS A 86 -1.95 15.37 -14.85
N VAL A 87 -2.03 14.05 -15.05
CA VAL A 87 -1.55 13.07 -14.06
C VAL A 87 -0.04 13.18 -13.85
N ARG A 88 0.74 13.34 -14.93
CA ARG A 88 2.21 13.53 -14.85
C ARG A 88 2.58 14.82 -14.12
N GLN A 89 1.81 15.90 -14.30
CA GLN A 89 2.04 17.16 -13.59
C GLN A 89 1.94 16.95 -12.06
N TYR A 90 0.94 16.24 -11.56
CA TYR A 90 0.83 15.95 -10.13
C TYR A 90 1.95 15.02 -9.65
N ILE A 91 2.31 13.98 -10.41
CA ILE A 91 3.44 13.10 -10.09
C ILE A 91 4.74 13.91 -10.00
N GLN A 92 4.96 14.87 -10.90
CA GLN A 92 6.12 15.75 -10.89
C GLN A 92 6.14 16.68 -9.66
N GLN A 93 4.99 17.26 -9.27
CA GLN A 93 4.88 18.10 -8.07
C GLN A 93 5.10 17.31 -6.77
N LEU A 94 4.69 16.04 -6.75
CA LEU A 94 4.98 15.13 -5.64
C LEU A 94 6.49 14.88 -5.55
N GLY A 95 7.11 14.49 -6.67
CA GLY A 95 8.51 14.10 -6.77
C GLY A 95 8.72 12.59 -6.58
N LYS A 96 9.84 12.08 -7.10
CA LYS A 96 10.13 10.63 -7.19
C LYS A 96 10.13 9.89 -5.84
N GLY A 97 10.42 10.56 -4.74
CA GLY A 97 10.39 9.99 -3.39
C GLY A 97 9.01 9.94 -2.72
N PHE A 98 8.00 10.52 -3.37
CA PHE A 98 6.66 10.70 -2.80
C PHE A 98 5.58 9.90 -3.53
N ILE A 99 5.90 9.27 -4.66
CA ILE A 99 4.99 8.37 -5.38
C ILE A 99 5.76 7.44 -6.31
N ARG A 100 5.50 6.15 -6.21
CA ARG A 100 6.00 5.11 -7.14
C ARG A 100 4.91 4.60 -8.06
N GLY A 101 3.67 4.62 -7.60
CA GLY A 101 2.51 4.15 -8.35
C GLY A 101 1.25 4.18 -7.49
N CYS A 102 0.15 3.64 -8.01
CA CYS A 102 -1.04 3.44 -7.22
C CYS A 102 -1.89 2.26 -7.70
N GLN A 103 -2.88 1.95 -6.88
CA GLN A 103 -3.96 1.03 -7.14
C GLN A 103 -5.29 1.75 -7.04
N ILE A 104 -6.18 1.51 -8.00
CA ILE A 104 -7.54 2.06 -8.01
C ILE A 104 -8.51 0.87 -8.02
N TYR A 105 -9.33 0.78 -6.98
CA TYR A 105 -10.28 -0.31 -6.77
C TYR A 105 -11.66 0.05 -7.34
N LYS A 106 -12.50 -0.97 -7.58
CA LYS A 106 -13.86 -0.81 -8.14
C LYS A 106 -14.77 0.13 -7.33
N ASP A 107 -14.56 0.21 -6.03
CA ASP A 107 -15.26 1.11 -5.12
C ASP A 107 -14.69 2.55 -5.12
N SER A 108 -13.76 2.86 -6.03
CA SER A 108 -13.01 4.12 -6.12
C SER A 108 -12.07 4.39 -4.93
N THR A 109 -11.80 3.38 -4.09
CA THR A 109 -10.68 3.44 -3.14
C THR A 109 -9.38 3.55 -3.94
N VAL A 110 -8.47 4.42 -3.49
CA VAL A 110 -7.15 4.58 -4.10
C VAL A 110 -6.06 4.30 -3.08
N LYS A 111 -5.15 3.39 -3.39
CA LYS A 111 -3.95 3.12 -2.60
C LYS A 111 -2.72 3.63 -3.34
N ILE A 112 -2.04 4.61 -2.78
CA ILE A 112 -0.82 5.20 -3.32
C ILE A 112 0.39 4.55 -2.66
N PHE A 113 1.34 4.11 -3.49
CA PHE A 113 2.63 3.61 -3.06
C PHE A 113 3.62 4.78 -3.03
N ILE A 114 4.13 5.13 -1.83
CA ILE A 114 5.04 6.25 -1.69
C ILE A 114 6.49 5.79 -1.87
N ARG A 115 7.00 4.97 -0.95
CA ARG A 115 8.34 4.38 -1.01
C ARG A 115 8.39 3.05 -0.27
N ASP A 116 9.35 2.22 -0.66
CA ASP A 116 9.75 0.98 0.03
C ASP A 116 11.22 1.09 0.36
N PHE A 117 11.60 0.62 1.55
CA PHE A 117 12.99 0.54 1.95
C PHE A 117 13.16 -0.58 2.97
N TYR A 118 14.35 -1.16 3.02
CA TYR A 118 14.70 -2.13 4.04
C TYR A 118 15.18 -1.42 5.31
N SER A 119 14.60 -1.76 6.46
CA SER A 119 15.07 -1.26 7.76
C SER A 119 16.00 -2.27 8.41
N GLY A 120 17.30 -1.96 8.45
CA GLY A 120 18.31 -2.82 9.07
C GLY A 120 18.11 -3.02 10.58
N GLU A 121 17.53 -2.03 11.27
CA GLU A 121 17.19 -2.13 12.70
C GLU A 121 16.10 -3.17 12.96
N LEU A 122 15.11 -3.23 12.05
CA LEU A 122 13.99 -4.14 12.15
C LEU A 122 14.26 -5.49 11.49
N ASN A 123 15.20 -5.57 10.54
CA ASN A 123 15.43 -6.69 9.64
C ASN A 123 14.19 -7.03 8.78
N MET A 124 13.54 -6.01 8.19
CA MET A 124 12.32 -6.18 7.39
C MET A 124 12.15 -5.07 6.35
N ASP A 125 11.30 -5.32 5.37
CA ASP A 125 10.90 -4.31 4.38
C ASP A 125 9.79 -3.42 4.95
N VAL A 126 9.97 -2.12 4.76
CA VAL A 126 9.07 -1.08 5.24
C VAL A 126 8.48 -0.35 4.04
N GLY A 127 7.15 -0.32 3.98
CA GLY A 127 6.41 0.32 2.89
C GLY A 127 5.54 1.47 3.36
N GLU A 128 5.76 2.67 2.84
CA GLU A 128 4.91 3.83 3.17
C GLU A 128 3.83 4.05 2.13
N ARG A 129 2.60 4.28 2.59
CA ARG A 129 1.40 4.22 1.77
C ARG A 129 0.37 5.26 2.19
N LEU A 130 -0.39 5.75 1.23
CA LEU A 130 -1.64 6.46 1.49
C LEU A 130 -2.81 5.66 0.95
N SER A 131 -3.92 5.68 1.68
CA SER A 131 -5.20 5.14 1.23
C SER A 131 -6.26 6.23 1.28
N TYR A 132 -6.84 6.51 0.12
CA TYR A 132 -8.00 7.37 -0.04
C TYR A 132 -9.27 6.52 -0.10
N PHE A 133 -10.23 6.83 0.77
CA PHE A 133 -11.53 6.19 0.83
C PHE A 133 -12.59 7.21 0.41
N PRO A 134 -13.33 6.98 -0.70
CA PRO A 134 -14.38 7.91 -1.12
C PRO A 134 -15.54 7.97 -0.11
N ASN A 135 -15.78 6.86 0.59
CA ASN A 135 -16.76 6.73 1.66
C ASN A 135 -16.06 6.59 3.03
N PRO A 136 -16.01 7.65 3.87
CA PRO A 136 -15.27 7.64 5.14
C PRO A 136 -15.58 6.46 6.07
N GLY A 137 -16.82 5.94 6.05
CA GLY A 137 -17.26 4.84 6.91
C GLY A 137 -16.60 3.49 6.64
N THR A 138 -15.82 3.34 5.55
CA THR A 138 -15.09 2.11 5.23
C THR A 138 -13.64 2.11 5.73
N MET A 139 -13.17 3.23 6.30
CA MET A 139 -11.82 3.33 6.84
C MET A 139 -11.69 2.46 8.09
N THR A 140 -10.81 1.46 8.04
CA THR A 140 -10.52 0.57 9.16
C THR A 140 -9.07 0.70 9.57
N ARG A 141 -8.83 0.67 10.89
CA ARG A 141 -7.47 0.72 11.45
C ARG A 141 -6.73 -0.57 11.12
N ARG A 142 -5.47 -0.44 10.73
CA ARG A 142 -4.57 -1.55 10.44
C ARG A 142 -4.26 -2.29 11.75
N LYS A 143 -4.21 -3.63 11.67
CA LYS A 143 -3.70 -4.46 12.76
C LYS A 143 -2.18 -4.42 12.76
N ALA A 144 -1.59 -4.56 13.95
CA ALA A 144 -0.16 -4.78 14.11
C ALA A 144 0.33 -5.93 13.22
N PRO A 145 1.56 -5.87 12.69
CA PRO A 145 2.62 -4.90 13.04
C PRO A 145 2.52 -3.57 12.25
N ASN A 146 1.59 -3.46 11.31
CA ASN A 146 1.37 -2.24 10.53
C ASN A 146 0.87 -1.09 11.43
N LYS A 147 1.38 0.12 11.18
CA LYS A 147 0.97 1.36 11.87
C LYS A 147 0.22 2.25 10.91
N ASP A 148 -0.79 2.96 11.40
CA ASP A 148 -1.54 3.93 10.60
C ASP A 148 -1.97 5.17 11.39
N THR A 149 -2.30 6.23 10.66
CA THR A 149 -2.88 7.47 11.19
C THR A 149 -3.91 8.01 10.21
N VAL A 150 -5.02 8.52 10.76
CA VAL A 150 -6.06 9.18 9.97
C VAL A 150 -5.62 10.62 9.77
N LEU A 151 -5.41 11.02 8.52
CA LEU A 151 -5.02 12.39 8.18
C LEU A 151 -6.25 13.29 8.00
N THR A 152 -7.31 12.74 7.39
CA THR A 152 -8.60 13.42 7.17
C THR A 152 -9.72 12.37 7.15
N LYS A 153 -10.98 12.78 6.98
CA LYS A 153 -12.10 11.85 6.82
C LYS A 153 -11.94 10.86 5.65
N ASN A 154 -11.11 11.18 4.65
CA ASN A 154 -10.91 10.35 3.46
C ASN A 154 -9.51 9.74 3.37
N TRP A 155 -8.53 10.21 4.15
CA TRP A 155 -7.12 9.79 4.02
C TRP A 155 -6.59 9.06 5.24
N LEU A 156 -6.00 7.90 4.99
CA LEU A 156 -5.22 7.13 5.94
C LEU A 156 -3.76 7.04 5.44
N TYR A 157 -2.81 7.44 6.28
CA TYR A 157 -1.39 7.16 6.07
C TYR A 157 -1.01 5.94 6.89
N TRP A 158 -0.41 4.96 6.25
CA TRP A 158 0.02 3.75 6.91
C TRP A 158 1.37 3.26 6.43
N ILE A 159 2.00 2.49 7.30
CA ILE A 159 3.31 1.91 7.11
C ILE A 159 3.14 0.39 7.21
N SER A 160 3.48 -0.30 6.12
CA SER A 160 3.54 -1.75 6.07
C SER A 160 4.88 -2.24 6.56
N LEU A 161 4.86 -3.30 7.34
CA LEU A 161 6.04 -4.05 7.74
C LEU A 161 5.86 -5.45 7.17
N ASP A 162 6.60 -5.74 6.10
CA ASP A 162 6.59 -7.03 5.43
C ASP A 162 7.91 -7.73 5.74
N ASP A 163 7.85 -8.97 6.24
CA ASP A 163 9.07 -9.77 6.47
C ASP A 163 9.76 -10.00 5.12
N ALA A 164 11.04 -9.63 5.02
CA ALA A 164 11.84 -9.77 3.80
C ALA A 164 12.09 -11.25 3.39
N GLU A 165 11.63 -12.22 4.20
CA GLU A 165 11.85 -13.67 3.98
C GLU A 165 10.86 -14.35 3.03
N ILE A 166 10.15 -13.60 2.18
CA ILE A 166 9.30 -14.19 1.12
C ILE A 166 9.87 -13.85 -0.26
N PHE A 167 11.11 -14.29 -0.54
CA PHE A 167 11.60 -14.57 -1.90
C PHE A 167 12.59 -15.73 -1.87
#